data_AF-A0A661KVX2-F1
#
_entry.id   AF-A0A661KVX2-F1
#
_cell.length_a   1.000
_cell.length_b   1.000
_cell.length_c   1.000
_cell.angle_alpha   90.00
_cell.angle_beta   90.00
_cell.angle_gamma   90.00
#
_symmetry.space_group_name_H-M   'P 1'
#
loop_
_entity.id
_entity.type
_entity.pdbx_description
1 polymer ?
#
loop_
_entity_poly.entity_id
_entity_poly.type
_entity_poly.pdbx_seq_one_letter_code
_entity_poly.pdbx_strand_id
1 'polypeptide(L)'
;MAIEQLKVHEIVKHSVSKSVDIPEFQREFMWDPQQVKLLAESLYRDYPIGSFLLWDSSDYQEARVAQGAKASQWIVDGQQRTTALSLLLGQKPYWWDSAKTWNKALKRYDVMANVLSESKDDRIEFALANPIR
;
A
#
# COMPACT_ATOMS: atom_id res chain seq x y z
N MET A 1 -6.83 16.99 15.17
CA MET A 1 -6.48 16.13 14.02
C MET A 1 -5.96 17.05 12.92
N ALA A 2 -4.67 16.99 12.61
CA ALA A 2 -4.12 17.71 11.47
C ALA A 2 -4.42 16.92 10.19
N ILE A 3 -4.93 17.58 9.16
CA ILE A 3 -5.05 17.00 7.83
C ILE A 3 -3.78 17.37 7.07
N GLU A 4 -3.03 16.37 6.62
CA GLU A 4 -1.80 16.53 5.87
C GLU A 4 -1.94 15.89 4.49
N GLN A 5 -1.34 16.50 3.48
CA GLN A 5 -1.21 15.90 2.15
C GLN A 5 0.16 15.21 2.04
N LEU A 6 0.13 13.91 1.80
CA LEU A 6 1.33 13.10 1.55
C LEU A 6 1.27 12.53 0.14
N LYS A 7 2.41 12.42 -0.51
CA LYS A 7 2.51 11.73 -1.79
C LYS A 7 2.41 10.22 -1.58
N VAL A 8 1.84 9.52 -2.57
CA VAL A 8 1.70 8.05 -2.54
C VAL A 8 3.03 7.33 -2.29
N HIS A 9 4.12 7.79 -2.88
CA HIS A 9 5.43 7.16 -2.67
C HIS A 9 5.98 7.37 -1.24
N GLU A 10 5.53 8.40 -0.53
CA GLU A 10 5.99 8.70 0.84
C GLU A 10 5.38 7.72 1.83
N ILE A 11 4.08 7.44 1.74
CA ILE A 11 3.44 6.45 2.62
C ILE A 11 4.06 5.06 2.44
N VAL A 12 4.39 4.67 1.21
CA VAL A 12 5.10 3.40 0.96
C VAL A 12 6.52 3.45 1.53
N LYS A 13 7.28 4.53 1.32
CA LYS A 13 8.62 4.67 1.93
C LYS A 13 8.57 4.60 3.46
N HIS A 14 7.57 5.22 4.09
CA HIS A 14 7.38 5.16 5.54
C HIS A 14 7.05 3.73 6.02
N SER A 15 6.26 2.99 5.26
CA SER A 15 5.95 1.57 5.55
C SER A 15 7.16 0.65 5.47
N VAL A 16 8.10 0.94 4.55
CA VAL A 16 9.31 0.14 4.34
C VAL A 16 10.37 0.46 5.39
N SER A 17 10.49 1.73 5.77
CA SER A 17 11.47 2.22 6.76
C SER A 17 11.06 2.00 8.22
N LYS A 18 9.87 1.41 8.48
CA LYS A 18 9.29 1.25 9.81
C LYS A 18 8.98 2.58 10.53
N SER A 19 8.89 3.68 9.78
CA SER A 19 8.39 4.96 10.34
C SER A 19 6.88 4.87 10.61
N VAL A 20 6.19 4.12 9.75
CA VAL A 20 4.77 3.78 9.88
C VAL A 20 4.64 2.26 9.96
N ASP A 21 3.80 1.78 10.87
CA ASP A 21 3.47 0.35 11.01
C ASP A 21 1.97 0.13 11.18
N ILE A 22 1.54 -1.13 11.20
CA ILE A 22 0.15 -1.52 11.42
C ILE A 22 0.00 -2.10 12.84
N PRO A 23 -1.12 -1.86 13.55
CA PRO A 23 -1.37 -2.51 14.83
C PRO A 23 -1.47 -4.04 14.69
N GLU A 24 -0.96 -4.79 15.67
CA GLU A 24 -0.95 -6.28 15.65
C GLU A 24 -2.33 -6.93 15.51
N PHE A 25 -3.39 -6.25 15.97
CA PHE A 25 -4.76 -6.74 15.88
C PHE A 25 -5.42 -6.49 14.50
N GLN A 26 -4.74 -5.80 13.58
CA GLN A 26 -5.26 -5.62 12.23
C GLN A 26 -5.24 -6.95 11.45
N ARG A 27 -6.22 -7.08 10.56
CA ARG A 27 -6.39 -8.30 9.77
C ARG A 27 -5.29 -8.39 8.72
N GLU A 28 -5.05 -9.60 8.24
CA GLU A 28 -4.18 -9.83 7.09
C GLU A 28 -4.66 -9.08 5.84
N PHE A 29 -3.80 -9.01 4.83
CA PHE A 29 -4.17 -8.43 3.54
C PHE A 29 -5.22 -9.30 2.84
N MET A 30 -6.39 -8.72 2.56
CA MET A 30 -7.59 -9.43 2.07
C MET A 30 -8.02 -8.99 0.66
N TRP A 31 -7.38 -7.98 0.07
CA TRP A 31 -7.74 -7.53 -1.27
C TRP A 31 -7.39 -8.56 -2.33
N ASP A 32 -8.29 -8.74 -3.29
CA ASP A 32 -8.05 -9.54 -4.49
C ASP A 32 -7.28 -8.75 -5.57
N PRO A 33 -6.74 -9.42 -6.61
CA PRO A 33 -6.02 -8.74 -7.69
C PRO A 33 -6.83 -7.67 -8.41
N GLN A 34 -8.15 -7.87 -8.57
CA GLN A 34 -9.01 -6.91 -9.23
C GLN A 34 -9.12 -5.62 -8.41
N GLN A 35 -9.18 -5.69 -7.07
CA GLN A 35 -9.17 -4.52 -6.19
C GLN A 35 -7.84 -3.74 -6.28
N VAL A 36 -6.70 -4.43 -6.31
CA VAL A 36 -5.38 -3.79 -6.48
C VAL A 36 -5.29 -3.08 -7.84
N LYS A 37 -5.77 -3.73 -8.91
CA LYS A 37 -5.84 -3.13 -10.25
C LYS A 37 -6.74 -1.89 -10.29
N LEU A 38 -7.93 -1.96 -9.67
CA LEU A 38 -8.86 -0.83 -9.61
C LEU A 38 -8.27 0.36 -8.82
N LEU A 39 -7.44 0.11 -7.81
CA LEU A 39 -6.70 1.17 -7.13
C LEU A 39 -5.68 1.84 -8.07
N ALA A 40 -4.91 1.05 -8.83
CA ALA A 40 -3.97 1.60 -9.82
C ALA A 40 -4.69 2.44 -10.88
N GLU A 41 -5.82 1.94 -11.39
CA GLU A 41 -6.65 2.67 -12.35
C GLU A 41 -7.21 3.96 -11.75
N SER A 42 -7.68 3.93 -10.50
CA SER A 42 -8.19 5.12 -9.80
C SER A 42 -7.10 6.19 -9.66
N LEU A 43 -5.87 5.78 -9.31
CA LEU A 43 -4.72 6.68 -9.23
C LEU A 43 -4.38 7.32 -10.57
N TYR A 44 -4.43 6.55 -11.67
CA TYR A 44 -4.16 7.07 -13.01
C TYR A 44 -5.23 8.04 -13.50
N ARG A 45 -6.49 7.81 -13.13
CA ARG A 45 -7.63 8.66 -13.53
C ARG A 45 -7.89 9.84 -12.59
N ASP A 46 -7.00 10.12 -11.65
CA ASP A 46 -7.17 11.14 -10.61
C ASP A 46 -8.45 10.99 -9.78
N TYR A 47 -8.93 9.75 -9.60
CA TYR A 47 -10.08 9.47 -8.76
C TYR A 47 -9.68 9.45 -7.27
N PRO A 48 -10.54 9.96 -6.37
CA PRO A 48 -10.24 9.97 -4.95
C PRO A 48 -10.17 8.54 -4.40
N ILE A 49 -9.04 8.18 -3.79
CA ILE A 49 -8.83 6.86 -3.17
C ILE A 49 -9.12 6.85 -1.66
N GLY A 50 -9.83 7.88 -1.17
CA GLY A 50 -10.13 8.09 0.25
C GLY A 50 -8.96 8.70 1.04
N SER A 51 -9.12 8.77 2.37
CA SER A 51 -8.11 9.31 3.29
C SER A 51 -7.45 8.18 4.09
N PHE A 52 -6.29 8.45 4.67
CA PHE A 52 -5.61 7.54 5.59
C PHE A 52 -5.72 8.10 7.02
N LEU A 53 -5.98 7.23 7.99
CA LEU A 53 -5.97 7.62 9.40
C LEU A 53 -4.69 7.09 10.03
N LEU A 54 -3.80 8.02 10.39
CA LEU A 54 -2.56 7.72 11.11
C LEU A 54 -2.72 8.15 12.57
N TRP A 55 -2.35 7.28 13.48
CA TRP A 55 -2.24 7.61 14.90
C TRP A 55 -0.78 7.79 15.26
N ASP A 56 -0.43 8.97 15.76
CA ASP A 56 0.88 9.25 16.32
C ASP A 56 0.99 8.61 17.72
N SER A 57 1.86 7.61 17.83
CA SER A 57 2.12 6.88 19.07
C SER A 57 3.47 7.28 19.69
N SER A 58 4.13 8.32 19.16
CA SER A 58 5.41 8.81 19.69
C SER A 58 5.35 9.21 21.16
N ASP A 59 4.21 9.74 21.62
CA ASP A 59 3.97 10.12 23.02
C ASP A 59 3.70 8.93 23.96
N TYR A 60 3.30 7.76 23.44
CA TYR A 60 3.02 6.55 24.22
C TYR A 60 4.29 5.68 24.39
N GLN A 61 5.33 6.23 25.04
CA GLN A 61 6.59 5.51 25.27
C GLN A 61 6.56 4.50 26.44
N GLU A 62 5.59 4.57 27.35
CA GLU A 62 5.69 3.90 28.66
C GLU A 62 5.09 2.49 28.78
N ALA A 63 4.44 1.95 27.76
CA ALA A 63 3.93 0.58 27.82
C ALA A 63 4.94 -0.44 27.24
N ARG A 64 5.40 -1.32 28.12
CA ARG A 64 6.25 -2.51 27.90
C ARG A 64 5.99 -3.25 26.58
N VAL A 65 6.79 -3.03 25.53
CA VAL A 65 7.00 -4.01 24.46
C VAL A 65 8.45 -3.91 23.97
N ALA A 66 9.03 -5.07 23.71
CA ALA A 66 10.45 -5.37 23.56
C ALA A 66 11.27 -4.53 22.57
N GLN A 67 12.59 -4.55 22.79
CA GLN A 67 13.67 -3.92 22.02
C GLN A 67 13.49 -4.02 20.49
N GLY A 68 13.33 -2.84 19.88
CA GLY A 68 13.40 -2.61 18.44
C GLY A 68 12.94 -1.18 18.17
N ALA A 69 13.47 -0.51 17.13
CA ALA A 69 13.01 0.82 16.73
C ALA A 69 11.48 0.79 16.62
N LYS A 70 10.78 1.50 17.53
CA LYS A 70 9.33 1.59 17.56
C LYS A 70 8.90 2.50 16.40
N ALA A 71 7.90 2.09 15.62
CA ALA A 71 7.30 2.97 14.64
C ALA A 71 6.64 4.14 15.36
N SER A 72 6.84 5.36 14.87
CA SER A 72 6.27 6.58 15.46
C SER A 72 4.80 6.75 15.13
N GLN A 73 4.33 6.13 14.04
CA GLN A 73 2.96 6.27 13.56
C GLN A 73 2.34 4.92 13.20
N TRP A 74 1.06 4.75 13.54
CA TRP A 74 0.30 3.53 13.26
C TRP A 74 -0.80 3.82 12.25
N ILE A 75 -0.94 2.96 11.23
CA ILE A 75 -2.05 3.02 10.29
C ILE A 75 -3.31 2.46 10.95
N VAL A 76 -4.24 3.32 11.34
CA VAL A 76 -5.52 2.92 11.91
C VAL A 76 -6.53 2.59 10.82
N ASP A 77 -6.51 3.34 9.72
CA ASP A 77 -7.31 3.09 8.52
C ASP A 77 -6.47 3.24 7.23
N GLY A 78 -6.79 2.43 6.23
CA GLY A 78 -6.10 2.43 4.93
C GLY A 78 -5.01 1.38 4.77
N GLN A 79 -4.86 0.45 5.73
CA GLN A 79 -3.91 -0.66 5.68
C GLN A 79 -3.89 -1.41 4.34
N GLN A 80 -5.07 -1.79 3.83
CA GLN A 80 -5.20 -2.54 2.58
C GLN A 80 -4.73 -1.71 1.38
N ARG A 81 -5.07 -0.41 1.36
CA ARG A 81 -4.61 0.54 0.32
C ARG A 81 -3.09 0.71 0.39
N THR A 82 -2.52 0.92 1.57
CA THR A 82 -1.06 1.05 1.74
C THR A 82 -0.32 -0.21 1.28
N THR A 83 -0.86 -1.37 1.59
CA THR A 83 -0.29 -2.66 1.17
C THR A 83 -0.41 -2.86 -0.35
N ALA A 84 -1.54 -2.51 -0.95
CA ALA A 84 -1.72 -2.54 -2.40
C ALA A 84 -0.76 -1.57 -3.12
N LEU A 85 -0.57 -0.35 -2.59
CA LEU A 85 0.42 0.61 -3.09
C LEU A 85 1.84 0.06 -3.00
N SER A 86 2.16 -0.63 -1.90
CA SER A 86 3.45 -1.28 -1.70
C SER A 86 3.68 -2.39 -2.74
N LEU A 87 2.64 -3.17 -3.08
CA LEU A 87 2.69 -4.17 -4.15
C LEU A 87 2.93 -3.53 -5.52
N LEU A 88 2.17 -2.48 -5.85
CA LEU A 88 2.28 -1.73 -7.11
C LEU A 88 3.67 -1.10 -7.30
N LEU A 89 4.29 -0.61 -6.21
CA LEU A 89 5.64 -0.05 -6.23
C LEU A 89 6.75 -1.10 -6.04
N GLY A 90 6.41 -2.37 -5.80
CA GLY A 90 7.37 -3.45 -5.60
C GLY A 90 8.18 -3.34 -4.30
N GLN A 91 7.72 -2.57 -3.32
CA GLN A 91 8.44 -2.31 -2.07
C GLN A 91 7.81 -3.07 -0.91
N LYS A 92 8.54 -3.99 -0.27
CA LYS A 92 8.01 -4.80 0.82
C LYS A 92 7.82 -3.95 2.10
N PRO A 93 6.60 -3.80 2.64
CA PRO A 93 6.42 -3.10 3.90
C PRO A 93 6.98 -3.91 5.07
N TYR A 94 7.23 -3.24 6.20
CA TYR A 94 7.86 -3.87 7.36
C TYR A 94 7.02 -5.01 7.96
N TRP A 95 5.70 -4.82 8.06
CA TRP A 95 4.75 -5.80 8.61
C TRP A 95 4.52 -7.04 7.72
N TRP A 96 5.07 -7.07 6.51
CA TRP A 96 4.95 -8.25 5.66
C TRP A 96 5.94 -9.33 6.12
N ASP A 97 5.40 -10.49 6.46
CA ASP A 97 6.02 -11.64 7.13
C ASP A 97 7.38 -12.09 6.57
N SER A 98 7.49 -12.29 5.26
CA SER A 98 8.74 -12.80 4.66
C SER A 98 8.94 -12.34 3.22
N ALA A 99 10.20 -12.34 2.77
CA ALA A 99 10.51 -12.09 1.36
C ALA A 99 9.92 -13.17 0.43
N LYS A 100 9.76 -14.42 0.91
CA LYS A 100 9.23 -15.53 0.13
C LYS A 100 7.75 -15.35 -0.19
N THR A 101 6.94 -15.01 0.80
CA THR A 101 5.50 -14.72 0.64
C THR A 101 5.29 -13.41 -0.11
N TRP A 102 6.14 -12.40 0.12
CA TRP A 102 6.14 -11.15 -0.66
C TRP A 102 6.33 -11.41 -2.15
N ASN A 103 7.35 -12.19 -2.53
CA ASN A 103 7.61 -12.51 -3.93
C ASN A 103 6.47 -13.30 -4.57
N LYS A 104 5.73 -14.12 -3.80
CA LYS A 104 4.51 -14.78 -4.27
C LYS A 104 3.37 -13.77 -4.46
N ALA A 105 3.23 -12.81 -3.54
CA ALA A 105 2.23 -11.75 -3.63
C ALA A 105 2.49 -10.86 -4.85
N LEU A 106 3.72 -10.42 -5.09
CA LEU A 106 4.09 -9.65 -6.29
C LEU A 106 3.64 -10.34 -7.58
N LYS A 107 3.86 -11.66 -7.70
CA LYS A 107 3.39 -12.43 -8.87
C LYS A 107 1.87 -12.54 -8.96
N ARG A 108 1.18 -12.58 -7.81
CA ARG A 108 -0.28 -12.72 -7.74
C ARG A 108 -1.01 -11.42 -8.06
N TYR A 109 -0.46 -10.30 -7.62
CA TYR A 109 -1.04 -8.96 -7.72
C TYR A 109 -0.38 -8.14 -8.83
N ASP A 110 0.22 -8.81 -9.81
CA ASP A 110 0.88 -8.16 -10.94
C ASP A 110 -0.16 -7.49 -11.85
N VAL A 111 -0.01 -6.17 -12.01
CA VAL A 111 -0.91 -5.31 -12.78
C VAL A 111 -0.16 -4.80 -13.99
N MET A 112 -0.69 -5.12 -15.17
CA MET A 112 -0.16 -4.67 -16.45
C MET A 112 -0.86 -3.40 -16.88
N ALA A 113 -0.13 -2.49 -17.53
CA ALA A 113 -0.67 -1.29 -18.16
C ALA A 113 -0.38 -1.33 -19.66
N ASN A 114 -1.41 -1.36 -20.47
CA ASN A 114 -1.32 -1.25 -21.93
C ASN A 114 -1.39 0.21 -22.32
N VAL A 115 -0.37 0.70 -23.01
CA VAL A 115 -0.35 2.07 -23.54
C VAL A 115 -0.82 2.03 -24.99
N LEU A 116 -2.02 2.57 -25.23
CA LEU A 116 -2.63 2.72 -26.54
C LEU A 116 -2.38 4.14 -27.03
N SER A 117 -1.46 4.28 -27.97
CA SER A 117 -1.21 5.56 -28.66
C SER A 117 -2.14 5.67 -29.86
N GLU A 118 -3.31 6.29 -29.70
CA GLU A 118 -4.09 6.77 -30.84
C GLU A 118 -3.71 8.22 -31.14
N SER A 119 -3.70 8.59 -32.41
CA SER A 119 -3.07 9.78 -33.04
C SER A 119 -3.07 11.15 -32.33
N LYS A 120 -3.78 11.36 -31.21
CA LYS A 120 -3.69 12.56 -30.33
C LYS A 120 -3.95 12.33 -28.82
N ASP A 121 -4.20 11.10 -28.35
CA ASP A 121 -4.55 10.82 -26.94
C ASP A 121 -3.97 9.46 -26.50
N ASP A 122 -3.05 9.48 -25.54
CA ASP A 122 -2.49 8.28 -24.96
C ASP A 122 -3.48 7.70 -23.94
N ARG A 123 -4.06 6.54 -24.26
CA ARG A 123 -4.96 5.83 -23.34
C ARG A 123 -4.21 4.71 -22.65
N ILE A 124 -4.34 4.63 -21.32
CA ILE A 124 -3.79 3.52 -20.54
C ILE A 124 -4.92 2.62 -20.07
N GLU A 125 -4.79 1.32 -20.36
CA GLU A 125 -5.70 0.28 -19.88
C GLU A 125 -4.98 -0.65 -18.90
N PHE A 126 -5.61 -0.91 -17.76
CA PHE A 126 -5.06 -1.80 -16.74
C PHE A 126 -5.62 -3.21 -16.85
N ALA A 127 -4.74 -4.22 -16.83
CA ALA A 127 -5.08 -5.64 -16.90
C ALA A 127 -4.36 -6.44 -15.81
N LEU A 128 -4.88 -7.62 -15.50
CA LEU A 128 -4.21 -8.58 -14.62
C LEU A 128 -3.30 -9.49 -15.45
N ALA A 129 -2.08 -9.74 -14.98
CA ALA A 129 -1.17 -10.65 -15.68
C ALA A 129 -1.69 -12.10 -15.77
N ASN A 130 -2.60 -12.49 -14.87
CA ASN A 130 -3.24 -13.80 -14.87
C ASN A 130 -4.75 -13.69 -14.59
N PRO A 131 -5.59 -13.52 -15.63
CA PRO A 131 -7.02 -13.24 -15.48
C PRO A 131 -7.87 -14.44 -15.01
N ILE A 132 -7.27 -15.63 -14.84
CA ILE A 132 -7.99 -16.84 -14.45
C ILE A 132 -7.45 -17.36 -13.12
N ARG A 133 -8.28 -17.26 -12.07
CA ARG A 133 -8.23 -18.17 -10.92
C ARG A 133 -9.59 -18.27 -10.23
#